data_AF-A0A661ITD6-F1
#
_entry.id   AF-A0A661ITD6-F1
#
_cell.length_a   1.000
_cell.length_b   1.000
_cell.length_c   1.000
_cell.angle_alpha   90.00
_cell.angle_beta   90.00
_cell.angle_gamma   90.00
#
_symmetry.space_group_name_H-M   'P 1'
#
loop_
_entity.id
_entity.type
_entity.pdbx_description
1 polymer ?
#
loop_
_entity_poly.entity_id
_entity_poly.type
_entity_poly.pdbx_seq_one_letter_code
_entity_poly.pdbx_strand_id
1 'polypeptide(L)'
;MKADKTAAKYAGKENIKSALLKLTVTDSLGQTDSDYCIVTVRNRAPEASFTYTPTEITIKDTVSFYDTSQDEDGTIVSWFWDFGDGTNSTLQNPTHKFSSKGSFQVTLTVTDNDGATDTITHEVVVINLPPEAFFEYTPSNPYTSNEVQFIDKSTDPEGIPIVSWHWDFGDGYTSDLQNPTHIFASEGNYNVTLTVWDDENATDTYSMIISVTKPPPTQTTVPIPLWVIGLVIAIIFACSISAIYVWRKRRKTATT
;
A
#
# COMPACT_ATOMS: atom_id res chain seq x y z
N MET A 1 -5.94 25.30 69.61
CA MET A 1 -6.19 24.16 68.69
C MET A 1 -4.90 23.78 68.00
N LYS A 2 -4.45 22.53 68.13
CA LYS A 2 -3.38 21.94 67.31
C LYS A 2 -3.89 20.57 66.86
N ALA A 3 -3.89 20.30 65.56
CA ALA A 3 -4.19 18.98 65.00
C ALA A 3 -2.88 18.36 64.50
N ASP A 4 -2.63 17.11 64.87
CA ASP A 4 -1.49 16.33 64.40
C ASP A 4 -2.01 15.17 63.53
N LYS A 5 -1.33 14.88 62.41
CA LYS A 5 -1.77 13.90 61.39
C LYS A 5 -0.69 12.83 61.21
N THR A 6 -1.07 11.55 61.33
CA THR A 6 -0.23 10.41 60.96
C THR A 6 -1.01 9.50 60.03
N ALA A 7 -0.42 9.09 58.90
CA ALA A 7 -1.05 8.25 57.87
C ALA A 7 -0.25 6.94 57.69
N ALA A 8 -0.95 5.81 57.54
CA ALA A 8 -0.38 4.51 57.19
C ALA A 8 -0.86 4.10 55.79
N LYS A 9 0.03 3.50 54.97
CA LYS A 9 -0.24 2.97 53.63
C LYS A 9 -0.46 1.45 53.68
N TYR A 10 -1.47 0.94 52.98
CA TYR A 10 -1.62 -0.48 52.64
C TYR A 10 -1.88 -0.61 51.13
N ALA A 11 -1.25 -1.60 50.49
CA ALA A 11 -1.34 -1.88 49.06
C ALA A 11 -2.37 -3.00 48.81
N GLY A 12 -3.40 -2.69 48.02
CA GLY A 12 -4.45 -3.60 47.55
C GLY A 12 -5.32 -2.85 46.54
N LYS A 13 -6.13 -3.55 45.74
CA LYS A 13 -6.97 -2.98 44.65
C LYS A 13 -7.84 -1.77 45.06
N GLU A 14 -8.03 -1.54 46.36
CA GLU A 14 -8.48 -0.26 46.91
C GLU A 14 -7.37 0.30 47.81
N ASN A 15 -6.72 1.38 47.38
CA ASN A 15 -5.76 2.10 48.21
C ASN A 15 -6.53 2.99 49.19
N ILE A 16 -6.87 2.44 50.35
CA ILE A 16 -7.55 3.18 51.42
C ILE A 16 -6.51 4.00 52.18
N LYS A 17 -6.64 5.33 52.15
CA LYS A 17 -5.87 6.23 53.03
C LYS A 17 -6.73 6.61 54.23
N SER A 18 -6.26 6.30 55.43
CA SER A 18 -6.93 6.70 56.67
C SER A 18 -6.12 7.74 57.44
N ALA A 19 -6.80 8.75 57.98
CA ALA A 19 -6.23 9.73 58.91
C ALA A 19 -6.96 9.67 60.24
N LEU A 20 -6.20 9.59 61.34
CA LEU A 20 -6.72 9.76 62.69
C LEU A 20 -6.73 11.25 63.03
N LEU A 21 -7.92 11.81 63.26
CA LEU A 21 -8.10 13.17 63.73
C LEU A 21 -8.32 13.13 65.24
N LYS A 22 -7.46 13.85 65.97
CA LYS A 22 -7.61 14.08 67.41
C LYS A 22 -8.13 15.49 67.66
N LEU A 23 -9.27 15.60 68.32
CA LEU A 23 -9.72 16.86 68.90
C LEU A 23 -9.32 16.88 70.37
N THR A 24 -8.65 17.94 70.81
CA THR A 24 -8.34 18.15 72.24
C THR A 24 -8.95 19.46 72.71
N VAL A 25 -9.75 19.39 73.77
CA VAL A 25 -10.32 20.56 74.44
C VAL A 25 -9.56 20.78 75.75
N THR A 26 -9.33 22.03 76.12
CA THR A 26 -8.68 22.41 77.37
C THR A 26 -9.55 23.40 78.11
N ASP A 27 -9.86 23.15 79.38
CA ASP A 27 -10.63 24.07 80.21
C ASP A 27 -9.76 25.23 80.75
N SER A 28 -10.38 26.18 81.44
CA SER A 28 -9.68 27.33 82.04
C SER A 28 -8.74 26.95 83.19
N LEU A 29 -8.81 25.72 83.69
CA LEU A 29 -7.95 25.16 84.73
C LEU A 29 -6.80 24.33 84.16
N GLY A 30 -6.72 24.19 82.83
CA GLY A 30 -5.66 23.45 82.14
C GLY A 30 -5.92 21.94 82.03
N GLN A 31 -7.10 21.44 82.42
CA GLN A 31 -7.47 20.04 82.19
C GLN A 31 -7.80 19.83 80.72
N THR A 32 -7.48 18.65 80.20
CA THR A 32 -7.72 18.32 78.79
C THR A 32 -8.56 17.07 78.64
N ASP A 33 -9.47 17.10 77.67
CA ASP A 33 -10.18 15.92 77.18
C ASP A 33 -9.93 15.78 75.68
N SER A 34 -10.03 14.57 75.14
CA SER A 34 -9.82 14.33 73.71
C SER A 34 -10.79 13.33 73.14
N ASP A 35 -11.19 13.59 71.90
CA ASP A 35 -11.99 12.68 71.09
C ASP A 35 -11.26 12.36 69.78
N TYR A 36 -11.60 11.23 69.18
CA TYR A 36 -10.94 10.68 68.02
C TYR A 36 -11.95 10.36 66.92
N CYS A 37 -11.63 10.76 65.69
CA CYS A 37 -12.37 10.36 64.49
C CYS A 37 -11.41 9.80 63.44
N ILE A 38 -11.75 8.66 62.85
CA ILE A 38 -11.03 8.12 61.71
C ILE A 38 -11.74 8.60 60.44
N VAL A 39 -11.01 9.31 59.58
CA VAL A 39 -11.47 9.65 58.23
C VAL A 39 -10.77 8.74 57.24
N THR A 40 -11.55 7.97 56.49
CA THR A 40 -11.06 7.13 55.40
C THR A 40 -11.39 7.77 54.06
N VAL A 41 -10.37 8.00 53.23
CA VAL A 41 -10.52 8.31 51.81
C VAL A 41 -10.27 7.01 51.05
N ARG A 42 -11.24 6.62 50.22
CA ARG A 42 -11.10 5.50 49.30
C ARG A 42 -10.72 6.07 47.94
N ASN A 43 -9.77 5.41 47.28
CA ASN A 43 -9.42 5.68 45.90
C ASN A 43 -10.19 4.72 44.99
N ARG A 44 -10.85 5.25 43.97
CA ARG A 44 -11.40 4.46 42.87
C ARG A 44 -10.30 4.28 41.81
N ALA A 45 -10.23 3.10 41.20
CA ALA A 45 -9.31 2.90 40.08
C ALA A 45 -9.74 3.76 38.87
N PRO A 46 -8.80 4.19 38.00
CA PRO A 46 -9.14 4.83 36.75
C PRO A 46 -9.97 3.89 35.86
N GLU A 47 -10.66 4.43 34.87
CA GLU A 47 -11.33 3.69 33.80
C GLU A 47 -10.52 3.84 32.51
N ALA A 48 -9.91 2.74 32.07
CA ALA A 48 -9.06 2.72 30.89
C ALA A 48 -9.89 2.78 29.61
N SER A 49 -9.53 3.67 28.69
CA SER A 49 -10.21 3.82 27.40
C SER A 49 -9.26 4.40 26.36
N PHE A 50 -9.39 3.96 25.11
CA PHE A 50 -8.65 4.58 24.01
C PHE A 50 -9.36 4.51 22.67
N THR A 51 -8.90 5.35 21.75
CA THR A 51 -9.23 5.31 20.32
C THR A 51 -7.95 5.26 19.48
N TYR A 52 -8.08 4.91 18.21
CA TYR A 52 -6.95 4.89 17.28
C TYR A 52 -7.38 5.31 15.87
N THR A 53 -6.42 5.77 15.08
CA THR A 53 -6.64 6.14 13.67
C THR A 53 -5.36 5.89 12.85
N PRO A 54 -5.47 5.43 11.58
CA PRO A 54 -6.69 5.07 10.85
C PRO A 54 -7.32 3.75 11.35
N THR A 55 -8.55 3.45 10.92
CA THR A 55 -9.25 2.18 11.22
C THR A 55 -9.04 1.11 10.16
N GLU A 56 -8.72 1.50 8.93
CA GLU A 56 -8.21 0.62 7.88
C GLU A 56 -6.69 0.80 7.85
N ILE A 57 -5.96 -0.26 8.21
CA ILE A 57 -4.53 -0.19 8.48
C ILE A 57 -3.83 -1.20 7.59
N THR A 58 -2.81 -0.75 6.88
CA THR A 58 -1.85 -1.57 6.14
C THR A 58 -0.50 -1.58 6.84
N ILE A 59 0.42 -2.43 6.41
CA ILE A 59 1.81 -2.45 6.91
C ILE A 59 2.57 -1.15 6.61
N LYS A 60 2.04 -0.26 5.75
CA LYS A 60 2.65 1.04 5.46
C LYS A 60 2.23 2.14 6.41
N ASP A 61 1.07 2.00 7.04
CA ASP A 61 0.47 3.03 7.86
C ASP A 61 1.18 3.21 9.20
N THR A 62 1.10 4.43 9.72
CA THR A 62 1.48 4.74 11.11
C THR A 62 0.20 5.02 11.88
N VAL A 63 -0.14 4.12 12.79
CA VAL A 63 -1.35 4.19 13.61
C VAL A 63 -1.08 5.12 14.79
N SER A 64 -1.96 6.10 15.00
CA SER A 64 -1.92 6.97 16.18
C SER A 64 -2.93 6.48 17.20
N PHE A 65 -2.48 6.29 18.44
CA PHE A 65 -3.33 5.90 19.57
C PHE A 65 -3.57 7.10 20.48
N TYR A 66 -4.81 7.24 20.93
CA TYR A 66 -5.23 8.33 21.80
C TYR A 66 -5.86 7.78 23.07
N ASP A 67 -5.25 8.10 24.20
CA ASP A 67 -5.81 7.86 25.53
C ASP A 67 -7.09 8.69 25.73
N THR A 68 -8.16 8.02 26.12
CA THR A 68 -9.44 8.62 26.52
C THR A 68 -9.87 8.17 27.92
N SER A 69 -8.93 7.64 28.70
CA SER A 69 -9.14 7.14 30.06
C SER A 69 -9.55 8.27 31.00
N GLN A 70 -10.30 7.93 32.04
CA GLN A 70 -10.77 8.89 33.05
C GLN A 70 -10.50 8.39 34.46
N ASP A 71 -10.37 9.31 35.39
CA ASP A 71 -10.27 9.03 36.82
C ASP A 71 -11.21 10.01 37.54
N GLU A 72 -12.18 9.49 38.28
CA GLU A 72 -13.25 10.30 38.89
C GLU A 72 -12.81 11.00 40.18
N ASP A 73 -11.85 10.43 40.92
CA ASP A 73 -11.40 10.93 42.21
C ASP A 73 -9.88 11.19 42.27
N GLY A 74 -9.17 10.97 41.16
CA GLY A 74 -7.74 11.24 41.03
C GLY A 74 -7.32 11.79 39.66
N THR A 75 -6.08 11.46 39.30
CA THR A 75 -5.41 11.80 38.05
C THR A 75 -4.57 10.61 37.59
N ILE A 76 -4.60 10.34 36.29
CA ILE A 76 -3.75 9.32 35.67
C ILE A 76 -2.31 9.86 35.57
N VAL A 77 -1.33 9.07 36.02
CA VAL A 77 0.09 9.46 36.07
C VAL A 77 1.02 8.58 35.24
N SER A 78 0.55 7.44 34.74
CA SER A 78 1.35 6.58 33.85
C SER A 78 0.49 5.78 32.88
N TRP A 79 1.06 5.53 31.71
CA TRP A 79 0.48 4.72 30.64
C TRP A 79 1.46 3.62 30.25
N PHE A 80 0.93 2.45 29.93
CA PHE A 80 1.68 1.35 29.33
C PHE A 80 0.85 0.73 28.22
N TRP A 81 1.39 0.77 27.01
CA TRP A 81 0.81 0.19 25.81
C TRP A 81 1.55 -1.10 25.47
N ASP A 82 0.81 -2.18 25.26
CA ASP A 82 1.27 -3.40 24.60
C ASP A 82 0.57 -3.49 23.25
N PHE A 83 1.31 -3.44 22.15
CA PHE A 83 0.71 -3.46 20.82
C PHE A 83 0.36 -4.88 20.33
N GLY A 84 0.68 -5.92 21.10
CA GLY A 84 0.37 -7.30 20.74
C GLY A 84 1.30 -7.93 19.68
N ASP A 85 2.28 -7.18 19.17
CA ASP A 85 3.30 -7.61 18.22
C ASP A 85 4.70 -7.79 18.86
N GLY A 86 4.75 -7.73 20.20
CA GLY A 86 5.98 -7.80 20.99
C GLY A 86 6.64 -6.44 21.24
N THR A 87 6.06 -5.34 20.76
CA THR A 87 6.51 -3.98 21.05
C THR A 87 5.58 -3.27 22.04
N ASN A 88 6.08 -2.20 22.67
CA ASN A 88 5.36 -1.46 23.71
C ASN A 88 5.72 0.03 23.72
N SER A 89 4.94 0.82 24.45
CA SER A 89 5.22 2.24 24.68
C SER A 89 4.74 2.70 26.05
N THR A 90 5.39 3.73 26.61
CA THR A 90 4.97 4.39 27.86
C THR A 90 4.49 5.84 27.64
N LEU A 91 4.35 6.25 26.37
CA LEU A 91 3.76 7.55 26.05
C LEU A 91 2.25 7.52 26.28
N GLN A 92 1.66 8.66 26.65
CA GLN A 92 0.21 8.76 26.76
C GLN A 92 -0.49 8.52 25.41
N ASN A 93 -0.02 9.17 24.34
CA ASN A 93 -0.55 9.05 22.99
C ASN A 93 0.56 8.63 22.01
N PRO A 94 0.90 7.33 21.93
CA PRO A 94 1.95 6.85 21.04
C PRO A 94 1.48 6.77 19.59
N THR A 95 2.45 6.71 18.69
CA THR A 95 2.25 6.15 17.35
C THR A 95 2.92 4.79 17.27
N HIS A 96 2.39 3.92 16.41
CA HIS A 96 2.95 2.60 16.15
C HIS A 96 2.82 2.22 14.69
N LYS A 97 3.74 1.38 14.21
CA LYS A 97 3.71 0.83 12.86
C LYS A 97 3.91 -0.68 12.93
N PHE A 98 2.87 -1.41 12.54
CA PHE A 98 2.91 -2.86 12.46
C PHE A 98 3.74 -3.31 11.26
N SER A 99 4.59 -4.32 11.46
CA SER A 99 5.50 -4.84 10.44
C SER A 99 4.92 -5.96 9.59
N SER A 100 3.78 -6.52 10.00
CA SER A 100 3.09 -7.60 9.31
C SER A 100 1.59 -7.40 9.38
N LYS A 101 0.86 -7.95 8.41
CA LYS A 101 -0.59 -8.09 8.52
C LYS A 101 -0.98 -9.00 9.68
N GLY A 102 -2.23 -8.91 10.09
CA GLY A 102 -2.80 -9.78 11.11
C GLY A 102 -3.73 -9.04 12.05
N SER A 103 -4.22 -9.77 13.04
CA SER A 103 -4.99 -9.21 14.15
C SER A 103 -4.09 -9.11 15.38
N PHE A 104 -4.04 -7.92 15.98
CA PHE A 104 -3.23 -7.60 17.14
C PHE A 104 -4.09 -7.13 18.30
N GLN A 105 -3.87 -7.69 19.49
CA GLN A 105 -4.57 -7.32 20.72
C GLN A 105 -3.86 -6.15 21.39
N VAL A 106 -4.23 -4.91 21.02
CA VAL A 106 -3.62 -3.71 21.60
C VAL A 106 -4.23 -3.43 22.96
N THR A 107 -3.36 -3.35 23.97
CA THR A 107 -3.74 -3.20 25.37
C THR A 107 -3.17 -1.92 25.96
N LEU A 108 -4.02 -1.10 26.57
CA LEU A 108 -3.64 0.07 27.36
C LEU A 108 -3.84 -0.25 28.83
N THR A 109 -2.80 -0.08 29.64
CA THR A 109 -2.86 -0.06 31.10
C THR A 109 -2.55 1.34 31.61
N VAL A 110 -3.43 1.90 32.44
CA VAL A 110 -3.25 3.21 33.08
C VAL A 110 -3.11 3.05 34.59
N THR A 111 -2.32 3.92 35.22
CA THR A 111 -2.16 3.99 36.68
C THR A 111 -2.48 5.39 37.17
N ASP A 112 -3.24 5.50 38.25
CA ASP A 112 -3.54 6.78 38.91
C ASP A 112 -2.44 7.24 39.91
N ASN A 113 -2.58 8.45 40.44
CA ASN A 113 -1.66 9.04 41.41
C ASN A 113 -1.61 8.32 42.77
N ASP A 114 -2.54 7.40 43.03
CA ASP A 114 -2.61 6.60 44.23
C ASP A 114 -2.12 5.16 44.02
N GLY A 115 -1.77 4.82 42.77
CA GLY A 115 -1.18 3.55 42.35
C GLY A 115 -2.21 2.48 41.97
N ALA A 116 -3.50 2.80 41.86
CA ALA A 116 -4.47 1.86 41.30
C ALA A 116 -4.38 1.84 39.77
N THR A 117 -4.78 0.73 39.17
CA THR A 117 -4.60 0.47 37.74
C THR A 117 -5.87 -0.06 37.13
N ASP A 118 -6.05 0.22 35.84
CA ASP A 118 -7.06 -0.40 35.00
C ASP A 118 -6.52 -0.65 33.59
N THR A 119 -7.14 -1.59 32.88
CA THR A 119 -6.66 -2.09 31.59
C THR A 119 -7.81 -2.27 30.61
N ILE A 120 -7.60 -1.86 29.36
CA ILE A 120 -8.52 -2.08 28.24
C ILE A 120 -7.76 -2.69 27.05
N THR A 121 -8.41 -3.58 26.31
CA THR A 121 -7.83 -4.23 25.11
C THR A 121 -8.79 -4.10 23.93
N HIS A 122 -8.30 -3.62 22.78
CA HIS A 122 -9.02 -3.65 21.51
C HIS A 122 -8.26 -4.48 20.48
N GLU A 123 -9.01 -5.15 19.61
CA GLU A 123 -8.47 -5.80 18.42
C GLU A 123 -8.17 -4.73 17.35
N VAL A 124 -6.95 -4.75 16.81
CA VAL A 124 -6.50 -3.91 15.70
C VAL A 124 -6.12 -4.83 14.54
N VAL A 125 -6.79 -4.66 13.41
CA VAL A 125 -6.59 -5.50 12.22
C VAL A 125 -5.74 -4.74 11.19
N VAL A 126 -4.60 -5.32 10.84
CA VAL A 126 -3.73 -4.87 9.75
C VAL A 126 -4.00 -5.77 8.56
N ILE A 127 -4.50 -5.18 7.47
CA ILE A 127 -4.84 -5.88 6.24
C ILE A 127 -3.69 -5.85 5.24
N ASN A 128 -3.80 -6.72 4.24
CA ASN A 128 -2.99 -6.67 3.04
C ASN A 128 -3.91 -6.31 1.86
N LEU A 129 -3.53 -5.26 1.14
CA LEU A 129 -4.17 -4.83 -0.09
C LEU A 129 -3.69 -5.67 -1.29
N PRO A 130 -4.59 -6.03 -2.22
CA PRO A 130 -4.17 -6.76 -3.40
C PRO A 130 -3.17 -5.95 -4.24
N PRO A 131 -2.31 -6.65 -5.01
CA PRO A 131 -1.51 -5.99 -6.04
C PRO A 131 -2.41 -5.34 -7.09
N GLU A 132 -1.85 -4.47 -7.92
CA GLU A 132 -2.47 -3.88 -9.10
C GLU A 132 -1.89 -4.54 -10.35
N ALA A 133 -2.66 -5.41 -10.99
CA ALA A 133 -2.25 -6.12 -12.19
C ALA A 133 -2.17 -5.16 -13.38
N PHE A 134 -1.08 -5.21 -14.14
CA PHE A 134 -0.96 -4.46 -15.38
C PHE A 134 0.08 -5.09 -16.31
N PHE A 135 -0.14 -4.98 -17.62
CA PHE A 135 0.85 -5.41 -18.59
C PHE A 135 0.88 -4.55 -19.85
N GLU A 136 2.02 -4.62 -20.51
CA GLU A 136 2.23 -4.13 -21.86
C GLU A 136 2.58 -5.30 -22.79
N TYR A 137 2.45 -5.10 -24.10
CA TYR A 137 2.88 -6.10 -25.08
C TYR A 137 3.52 -5.43 -26.31
N THR A 138 4.32 -6.21 -27.02
CA THR A 138 4.96 -5.78 -28.27
C THR A 138 5.05 -6.95 -29.26
N PRO A 139 4.85 -6.71 -30.58
CA PRO A 139 4.54 -5.43 -31.23
C PRO A 139 3.09 -4.98 -31.00
N SER A 140 2.82 -3.68 -31.14
CA SER A 140 1.47 -3.11 -30.96
C SER A 140 0.43 -3.60 -31.98
N ASN A 141 0.90 -4.04 -33.15
CA ASN A 141 0.07 -4.52 -34.25
C ASN A 141 0.59 -5.90 -34.69
N PRO A 142 0.41 -6.94 -33.86
CA PRO A 142 0.93 -8.26 -34.16
C PRO A 142 0.14 -8.90 -35.31
N TYR A 143 0.83 -9.68 -36.13
CA TYR A 143 0.20 -10.56 -37.10
C TYR A 143 0.41 -12.04 -36.78
N THR A 144 -0.39 -12.91 -37.40
CA THR A 144 -0.25 -14.36 -37.25
C THR A 144 1.19 -14.76 -37.56
N SER A 145 1.80 -15.57 -36.71
CA SER A 145 3.24 -15.93 -36.69
C SER A 145 4.21 -14.91 -36.09
N ASN A 146 3.76 -13.75 -35.58
CA ASN A 146 4.61 -12.94 -34.70
C ASN A 146 4.70 -13.58 -33.31
N GLU A 147 5.92 -13.57 -32.77
CA GLU A 147 6.14 -13.74 -31.34
C GLU A 147 5.78 -12.43 -30.65
N VAL A 148 4.69 -12.43 -29.91
CA VAL A 148 4.24 -11.33 -29.07
C VAL A 148 4.90 -11.48 -27.71
N GLN A 149 5.66 -10.48 -27.30
CA GLN A 149 6.25 -10.43 -25.96
C GLN A 149 5.30 -9.68 -25.03
N PHE A 150 5.00 -10.30 -23.90
CA PHE A 150 4.23 -9.71 -22.81
C PHE A 150 5.18 -9.28 -21.69
N ILE A 151 4.94 -8.07 -21.17
CA ILE A 151 5.79 -7.45 -20.16
C ILE A 151 4.91 -7.11 -18.96
N ASP A 152 5.17 -7.78 -17.85
CA ASP A 152 4.56 -7.47 -16.57
C ASP A 152 4.94 -6.05 -16.11
N LYS A 153 3.92 -5.29 -15.72
CA LYS A 153 4.01 -3.95 -15.16
C LYS A 153 3.21 -3.83 -13.86
N SER A 154 2.83 -4.97 -13.29
CA SER A 154 2.04 -5.01 -12.07
C SER A 154 2.82 -4.40 -10.90
N THR A 155 2.11 -3.75 -10.00
CA THR A 155 2.68 -3.11 -8.82
C THR A 155 1.93 -3.54 -7.58
N ASP A 156 2.49 -3.32 -6.40
CA ASP A 156 1.81 -3.54 -5.15
C ASP A 156 1.77 -2.24 -4.33
N PRO A 157 0.60 -1.77 -3.87
CA PRO A 157 0.48 -0.51 -3.16
C PRO A 157 1.24 -0.52 -1.82
N GLU A 158 1.44 -1.70 -1.23
CA GLU A 158 2.19 -1.94 0.01
C GLU A 158 3.66 -2.26 -0.25
N GLY A 159 4.05 -2.39 -1.53
CA GLY A 159 5.41 -2.74 -1.93
C GLY A 159 5.77 -4.19 -1.59
N ILE A 160 4.75 -5.02 -1.35
CA ILE A 160 4.90 -6.45 -1.17
C ILE A 160 5.32 -7.07 -2.51
N PRO A 161 6.29 -8.00 -2.54
CA PRO A 161 6.72 -8.63 -3.79
C PRO A 161 5.59 -9.43 -4.45
N ILE A 162 5.38 -9.19 -5.74
CA ILE A 162 4.59 -10.08 -6.60
C ILE A 162 5.43 -11.33 -6.87
N VAL A 163 4.89 -12.51 -6.57
CA VAL A 163 5.64 -13.79 -6.63
C VAL A 163 5.06 -14.80 -7.62
N SER A 164 3.85 -14.58 -8.13
CA SER A 164 3.22 -15.49 -9.08
C SER A 164 2.45 -14.72 -10.15
N TRP A 165 2.46 -15.29 -11.36
CA TRP A 165 1.79 -14.76 -12.55
C TRP A 165 1.07 -15.90 -13.23
N HIS A 166 -0.10 -15.62 -13.80
CA HIS A 166 -0.83 -16.52 -14.66
C HIS A 166 -1.41 -15.75 -15.83
N TRP A 167 -1.04 -16.18 -17.03
CA TRP A 167 -1.50 -15.62 -18.29
C TRP A 167 -2.50 -16.58 -18.92
N ASP A 168 -3.64 -16.05 -19.35
CA ASP A 168 -4.54 -16.68 -20.31
C ASP A 168 -4.51 -15.84 -21.59
N PHE A 169 -4.03 -16.40 -22.69
CA PHE A 169 -3.92 -15.68 -23.95
C PHE A 169 -5.24 -15.57 -24.71
N GLY A 170 -6.34 -16.17 -24.22
CA GLY A 170 -7.67 -16.10 -24.83
C GLY A 170 -7.83 -16.99 -26.07
N ASP A 171 -6.82 -17.80 -26.40
CA ASP A 171 -6.83 -18.79 -27.49
C ASP A 171 -6.73 -20.24 -26.98
N GLY A 172 -6.85 -20.42 -25.66
CA GLY A 172 -6.77 -21.71 -24.98
C GLY A 172 -5.36 -22.09 -24.48
N TYR A 173 -4.36 -21.23 -24.68
CA TYR A 173 -3.02 -21.38 -24.12
C TYR A 173 -2.79 -20.47 -22.91
N THR A 174 -1.93 -20.92 -22.00
CA THR A 174 -1.59 -20.21 -20.76
C THR A 174 -0.08 -20.19 -20.51
N SER A 175 0.37 -19.35 -19.57
CA SER A 175 1.76 -19.31 -19.10
C SER A 175 1.85 -18.82 -17.66
N ASP A 176 2.82 -19.31 -16.89
CA ASP A 176 3.09 -18.85 -15.51
C ASP A 176 4.42 -18.06 -15.39
N LEU A 177 5.05 -17.74 -16.53
CA LEU A 177 6.22 -16.86 -16.55
C LEU A 177 5.81 -15.41 -16.30
N GLN A 178 6.66 -14.63 -15.61
CA GLN A 178 6.43 -13.19 -15.42
C GLN A 178 6.31 -12.43 -16.76
N ASN A 179 7.24 -12.68 -17.68
CA ASN A 179 7.30 -12.01 -19.00
C ASN A 179 7.33 -13.05 -20.13
N PRO A 180 6.19 -13.66 -20.49
CA PRO A 180 6.15 -14.70 -21.51
C PRO A 180 6.20 -14.13 -22.93
N THR A 181 6.46 -15.02 -23.88
CA THR A 181 6.16 -14.78 -25.29
C THR A 181 5.06 -15.74 -25.75
N HIS A 182 4.25 -15.32 -26.73
CA HIS A 182 3.21 -16.17 -27.33
C HIS A 182 3.05 -15.90 -28.83
N ILE A 183 2.66 -16.93 -29.58
CA ILE A 183 2.39 -16.82 -31.02
C ILE A 183 0.95 -17.22 -31.28
N PHE A 184 0.14 -16.28 -31.76
CA PHE A 184 -1.25 -16.53 -32.15
C PHE A 184 -1.31 -17.20 -33.53
N ALA A 185 -1.94 -18.37 -33.59
CA ALA A 185 -2.01 -19.20 -34.80
C ALA A 185 -3.00 -18.68 -35.85
N SER A 186 -4.01 -17.91 -35.44
CA SER A 186 -5.07 -17.39 -36.31
C SER A 186 -5.24 -15.88 -36.12
N GLU A 187 -5.82 -15.22 -37.13
CA GLU A 187 -6.23 -13.82 -36.98
C GLU A 187 -7.49 -13.74 -36.12
N GLY A 188 -7.60 -12.70 -35.30
CA GLY A 188 -8.69 -12.58 -34.36
C GLY A 188 -8.43 -11.56 -33.27
N ASN A 189 -9.44 -11.35 -32.44
CA ASN A 189 -9.34 -10.54 -31.23
C ASN A 189 -9.24 -11.49 -30.04
N TYR A 190 -8.14 -11.41 -29.30
CA TYR A 190 -7.85 -12.27 -28.17
C TYR A 190 -7.95 -11.45 -26.89
N ASN A 191 -8.81 -11.87 -25.96
CA ASN A 191 -8.86 -11.25 -24.64
C ASN A 191 -7.76 -11.86 -23.78
N VAL A 192 -6.62 -11.18 -23.70
CA VAL A 192 -5.48 -11.64 -22.90
C VAL A 192 -5.66 -11.18 -21.47
N THR A 193 -5.54 -12.10 -20.53
CA THR A 193 -5.72 -11.87 -19.10
C THR A 193 -4.44 -12.21 -18.35
N LEU A 194 -3.99 -11.29 -17.50
CA LEU A 194 -2.93 -11.50 -16.52
C LEU A 194 -3.57 -11.51 -15.13
N THR A 195 -3.34 -12.57 -14.37
CA THR A 195 -3.60 -12.64 -12.93
C THR A 195 -2.27 -12.67 -12.20
N VAL A 196 -2.13 -11.87 -11.15
CA VAL A 196 -0.92 -11.84 -10.30
C VAL A 196 -1.25 -12.10 -8.85
N TRP A 197 -0.28 -12.63 -8.10
CA TRP A 197 -0.37 -12.83 -6.66
C TRP A 197 0.87 -12.28 -5.97
N ASP A 198 0.65 -11.63 -4.82
CA ASP A 198 1.72 -11.30 -3.89
C ASP A 198 2.15 -12.51 -3.04
N ASP A 199 3.20 -12.36 -2.24
CA ASP A 199 3.72 -13.42 -1.36
C ASP A 199 2.79 -13.79 -0.19
N GLU A 200 1.68 -13.09 -0.10
CA GLU A 200 0.67 -13.18 0.93
C GLU A 200 -0.69 -13.67 0.39
N ASN A 201 -0.70 -14.09 -0.89
CA ASN A 201 -1.81 -14.67 -1.62
C ASN A 201 -3.00 -13.72 -1.89
N ALA A 202 -2.80 -12.40 -1.78
CA ALA A 202 -3.72 -11.44 -2.38
C ALA A 202 -3.49 -11.38 -3.90
N THR A 203 -4.53 -11.03 -4.64
CA THR A 203 -4.53 -11.17 -6.11
C THR A 203 -5.32 -10.09 -6.79
N ASP A 204 -4.90 -9.77 -8.01
CA ASP A 204 -5.63 -8.92 -8.94
C ASP A 204 -5.49 -9.43 -10.37
N THR A 205 -6.40 -9.00 -11.24
CA THR A 205 -6.51 -9.46 -12.62
C THR A 205 -6.71 -8.30 -13.57
N TYR A 206 -5.90 -8.25 -14.63
CA TYR A 206 -6.01 -7.29 -15.72
C TYR A 206 -6.26 -7.99 -17.05
N SER A 207 -7.19 -7.46 -17.86
CA SER A 207 -7.51 -8.01 -19.18
C SER A 207 -7.46 -6.95 -20.26
N MET A 208 -6.92 -7.31 -21.43
CA MET A 208 -6.84 -6.45 -22.60
C MET A 208 -7.10 -7.25 -23.89
N ILE A 209 -7.87 -6.65 -24.81
CA ILE A 209 -8.09 -7.23 -26.13
C ILE A 209 -6.89 -6.88 -27.04
N ILE A 210 -6.28 -7.91 -27.61
CA ILE A 210 -5.22 -7.81 -28.62
C ILE A 210 -5.76 -8.27 -29.97
N SER A 211 -5.64 -7.41 -30.97
CA SER A 211 -6.07 -7.69 -32.35
C SER A 211 -4.89 -8.22 -33.16
N VAL A 212 -4.97 -9.49 -33.57
CA VAL A 212 -3.97 -10.15 -34.41
C VAL A 212 -4.50 -10.21 -35.85
N THR A 213 -3.73 -9.70 -36.80
CA THR A 213 -4.10 -9.70 -38.23
C THR A 213 -3.28 -10.71 -39.03
N LYS A 214 -3.62 -10.98 -40.29
CA LYS A 214 -2.68 -11.67 -41.19
C LYS A 214 -1.42 -10.83 -41.46
N PRO A 215 -0.28 -11.48 -41.78
CA PRO A 215 0.92 -10.77 -42.22
C PRO A 215 0.61 -9.96 -43.47
N PRO A 216 1.30 -8.82 -43.67
CA PRO A 216 1.24 -8.10 -44.92
C PRO A 216 1.60 -9.04 -46.09
N PRO A 217 0.97 -8.90 -47.27
CA PRO A 217 1.33 -9.70 -48.42
C PRO A 217 2.83 -9.53 -48.69
N THR A 218 3.55 -10.66 -48.80
CA THR A 218 4.97 -10.64 -49.11
C THR A 218 5.13 -9.95 -50.46
N GLN A 219 5.76 -8.77 -50.49
CA GLN A 219 6.12 -8.13 -51.76
C GLN A 219 7.18 -9.01 -52.42
N THR A 220 6.75 -9.90 -53.31
CA THR A 220 7.66 -10.51 -54.28
C THR A 220 8.17 -9.37 -55.14
N THR A 221 9.40 -8.93 -54.92
CA THR A 221 10.11 -8.15 -55.91
C THR A 221 10.24 -9.04 -57.14
N VAL A 222 9.30 -8.88 -58.08
CA VAL A 222 9.44 -9.53 -59.38
C VAL A 222 10.75 -8.96 -59.94
N PRO A 223 11.80 -9.77 -60.15
CA PRO A 223 13.03 -9.26 -60.73
C PRO A 223 12.64 -8.64 -62.06
N ILE A 224 12.87 -7.33 -62.21
CA ILE A 224 12.60 -6.64 -63.47
C ILE A 224 13.41 -7.40 -64.53
N PRO A 225 12.76 -8.06 -65.51
CA PRO A 225 13.52 -8.81 -66.49
C PRO A 225 14.49 -7.87 -67.19
N LEU A 226 15.72 -8.33 -67.46
CA LEU A 226 16.75 -7.50 -68.12
C LEU A 226 16.26 -6.87 -69.44
N TRP A 227 15.30 -7.50 -70.13
CA TRP A 227 14.66 -6.95 -71.33
C TRP A 227 13.75 -5.73 -71.06
N VAL A 228 13.12 -5.65 -69.88
CA VAL A 228 12.34 -4.47 -69.45
C VAL A 228 13.27 -3.31 -69.10
N ILE A 229 14.44 -3.58 -68.52
CA ILE A 229 15.50 -2.57 -68.29
C ILE A 229 16.03 -2.03 -69.63
N GLY A 230 16.24 -2.91 -70.62
CA GLY A 230 16.67 -2.52 -71.96
C GLY A 230 15.66 -1.63 -72.71
N LEU A 231 14.36 -1.87 -72.52
CA LEU A 231 13.28 -1.11 -73.17
C LEU A 231 13.14 0.31 -72.61
N VAL A 232 13.33 0.48 -71.29
CA VAL A 232 13.35 1.81 -70.63
C VAL A 232 14.58 2.62 -71.07
N ILE A 233 15.75 1.97 -71.18
CA ILE A 233 16.98 2.62 -71.69
C ILE A 233 16.82 3.03 -73.16
N ALA A 234 16.21 2.18 -74.01
CA ALA A 234 15.96 2.51 -75.41
C ALA A 234 14.99 3.70 -75.60
N ILE A 235 13.96 3.83 -74.76
CA ILE A 235 13.02 4.97 -74.79
C ILE A 235 13.73 6.28 -74.37
N ILE A 236 14.61 6.23 -73.37
CA ILE A 236 15.39 7.40 -72.91
C ILE A 236 16.40 7.86 -74.00
N PHE A 237 17.02 6.91 -74.72
CA PHE A 237 17.90 7.23 -75.84
C PHE A 237 17.15 7.71 -77.10
N ALA A 238 15.98 7.16 -77.41
CA ALA A 238 15.18 7.61 -78.54
C ALA A 238 14.68 9.05 -78.34
N CYS A 239 14.26 9.42 -77.13
CA CYS A 239 13.79 10.77 -76.83
C CYS A 239 14.91 11.84 -76.84
N SER A 240 16.15 11.46 -76.50
CA SER A 240 17.31 12.36 -76.49
C SER A 240 17.95 12.55 -77.88
N ILE A 241 17.92 11.54 -78.75
CA ILE A 241 18.42 11.67 -80.12
C ILE A 241 17.50 12.58 -80.97
N SER A 242 16.17 12.51 -80.79
CA SER A 242 15.23 13.42 -81.45
C SER A 242 15.42 14.88 -81.04
N ALA A 243 15.69 15.15 -79.76
CA ALA A 243 15.93 16.51 -79.26
C ALA A 243 17.22 17.13 -79.82
N ILE A 244 18.30 16.34 -79.95
CA ILE A 244 19.57 16.79 -80.52
C ILE A 244 19.44 17.09 -82.01
N TYR A 245 18.67 16.30 -82.77
CA TYR A 245 18.48 16.51 -84.21
C TYR A 245 17.72 17.81 -84.51
N VAL A 246 16.69 18.12 -83.72
CA VAL A 246 15.91 19.38 -83.86
C VAL A 246 16.76 20.61 -83.51
N TRP A 247 17.62 20.52 -82.49
CA TRP A 247 18.47 21.65 -82.08
C TRP A 247 19.58 21.95 -83.09
N ARG A 248 20.19 20.92 -83.69
CA ARG A 248 21.26 21.08 -84.69
C ARG A 248 20.75 21.67 -86.02
N LYS A 249 19.48 21.45 -86.37
CA LYS A 249 18.85 22.06 -87.56
C LYS A 249 18.55 23.55 -87.36
N ARG A 250 18.18 23.99 -86.14
CA ARG A 250 17.91 25.41 -85.83
C ARG A 250 19.15 26.31 -85.76
N ARG A 251 20.32 25.77 -85.40
CA ARG A 251 21.58 26.56 -85.34
C ARG A 251 22.17 26.92 -86.70
N LYS A 252 21.86 26.19 -87.77
CA LYS A 252 22.41 26.47 -89.11
C LYS A 252 21.70 27.59 -89.86
N THR A 253 20.55 28.07 -89.37
CA THR A 253 19.76 29.13 -90.02
C THR A 253 19.87 30.49 -89.34
N ALA A 254 20.72 30.65 -88.32
CA ALA A 254 20.79 31.87 -87.50
C ALA A 254 22.07 32.71 -87.67
N THR A 255 22.89 32.45 -88.70
CA THR A 255 24.09 33.25 -88.99
C THR A 255 24.12 33.63 -90.46
N THR A 256 23.34 34.63 -90.84
CA THR A 256 23.62 35.58 -91.93
C THR A 256 22.85 36.86 -91.65
#